data_AF-A0A8S0P8N4-F1
#
_entry.id   AF-A0A8S0P8N4-F1
#
_cell.length_a   1.000
_cell.length_b   1.000
_cell.length_c   1.000
_cell.angle_alpha   90.00
_cell.angle_beta   90.00
_cell.angle_gamma   90.00
#
_symmetry.space_group_name_H-M   'P 1'
#
loop_
_entity.id
_entity.type
_entity.pdbx_description
1 polymer ?
#
loop_
_entity_poly.entity_id
_entity_poly.type
_entity_poly.pdbx_seq_one_letter_code
_entity_poly.pdbx_strand_id
1 'polypeptide(L)'
;MASVHRLYLLTATLSLFAAVLSATQTPPQALLDAVETLANSGYIAMSLTVQLIAPTLALPSATTTSTSTTTTLTIFSPPDTAFKTFGQPSLSHLLLHFSPLSLSPTFLLSLPFSSKIPSLSTSHHLTITTPPDSKNVEISINNVTVSISPIFDDGSVLVYAIDTFFGLNFSLSNTPISGNINPDRDTKCFKLEKPSRFQEASEALKSRGYSIMASFLDLQLMGFTGGFPENLKLTVFAPVDEELVQFSGDFLSYSSLFMRHLVPCKLGWNELNQMGNGTALPNNAEGFNLEITRNEDDDTLMVNGVEITFPGMHDSEWLAIHGIRGLITEPETTEEETEMEEYYVTKVEESIAPDRGEF
;
A
#
# COMPACT_ATOMS: atom_id res chain seq x y z
N MET A 1 -9.02 33.03 46.17
CA MET A 1 -9.42 31.85 45.38
C MET A 1 -9.82 32.19 43.94
N ALA A 2 -10.60 33.24 43.68
CA ALA A 2 -11.06 33.59 42.32
C ALA A 2 -9.96 33.86 41.28
N SER A 3 -8.79 34.37 41.69
CA SER A 3 -7.66 34.67 40.79
C SER A 3 -6.99 33.39 40.23
N VAL A 4 -6.92 32.34 41.04
CA VAL A 4 -6.28 31.07 40.68
C VAL A 4 -7.15 30.30 39.68
N HIS A 5 -8.47 30.35 39.84
CA HIS A 5 -9.41 29.76 38.87
C HIS A 5 -9.39 30.43 37.51
N ARG A 6 -9.25 31.77 37.46
CA ARG A 6 -9.15 32.50 36.18
C ARG A 6 -7.85 32.18 35.43
N LEU A 7 -6.76 31.95 36.14
CA LEU A 7 -5.48 31.54 35.56
C LEU A 7 -5.55 30.11 35.00
N TYR A 8 -6.19 29.18 35.73
CA TYR A 8 -6.40 27.80 35.27
C TYR A 8 -7.29 27.71 34.02
N LEU A 9 -8.35 28.53 33.95
CA LEU A 9 -9.25 28.57 32.79
C LEU A 9 -8.55 29.13 31.55
N LEU A 10 -7.69 30.15 31.71
CA LEU A 10 -6.88 30.72 30.62
C LEU A 10 -5.81 29.73 30.12
N THR A 11 -5.16 28.98 31.02
CA THR A 11 -4.19 27.96 30.60
C THR A 11 -4.84 26.77 29.91
N ALA A 12 -6.02 26.33 30.38
CA ALA A 12 -6.76 25.22 29.78
C ALA A 12 -7.33 25.57 28.41
N THR A 13 -7.83 26.80 28.23
CA THR A 13 -8.32 27.27 26.91
C THR A 13 -7.18 27.47 25.92
N LEU A 14 -6.01 27.94 26.37
CA LEU A 14 -4.82 28.05 25.51
C LEU A 14 -4.23 26.69 25.12
N SER A 15 -4.31 25.67 25.99
CA SER A 15 -3.89 24.31 25.66
C SER A 15 -4.87 23.61 24.70
N LEU A 16 -6.18 23.86 24.83
CA LEU A 16 -7.18 23.36 23.88
C LEU A 16 -7.04 24.04 22.50
N PHE A 17 -6.74 25.34 22.46
CA PHE A 17 -6.50 26.04 21.19
C PHE A 17 -5.21 25.56 20.50
N ALA A 18 -4.16 25.24 21.26
CA ALA A 18 -2.92 24.64 20.73
C ALA A 18 -3.11 23.19 20.24
N ALA A 19 -4.00 22.41 20.88
CA ALA A 19 -4.33 21.06 20.44
C ALA A 19 -5.12 21.04 19.12
N VAL A 20 -6.02 22.01 18.90
CA VAL A 20 -6.80 22.12 17.64
C VAL A 20 -5.95 22.64 16.47
N LEU A 21 -4.88 23.39 16.74
CA LEU A 21 -3.91 23.83 15.73
C LEU A 21 -2.86 22.76 15.36
N SER A 22 -2.88 21.57 15.98
CA SER A 22 -1.85 20.53 15.81
C SER A 22 -2.23 19.39 14.83
N ALA A 23 -3.26 19.56 14.00
CA ALA A 23 -3.62 18.55 12.99
C ALA A 23 -3.04 18.82 11.59
N THR A 24 -1.98 19.62 11.45
CA THR A 24 -1.18 19.63 10.23
C THR A 24 -0.05 18.62 10.41
N GLN A 25 -0.18 17.42 9.84
CA GLN A 25 0.94 16.47 9.77
C GLN A 25 2.12 17.16 9.07
N THR A 26 3.26 17.25 9.74
CA THR A 26 4.48 17.78 9.13
C THR A 26 4.95 16.79 8.07
N PRO A 27 5.09 17.22 6.80
CA PRO A 27 5.60 16.37 5.73
C PRO A 27 6.90 15.69 6.15
N PRO A 28 7.07 14.39 5.88
CA PRO A 28 8.29 13.71 6.28
C PRO A 28 9.51 14.28 5.57
N GLN A 29 10.63 14.29 6.28
CA GLN A 29 11.86 14.97 5.83
C GLN A 29 12.31 14.46 4.45
N ALA A 30 12.24 13.15 4.22
CA ALA A 30 12.51 12.50 2.93
C ALA A 30 11.76 13.18 1.75
N LEU A 31 10.49 13.55 1.97
CA LEU A 31 9.67 14.18 0.95
C LEU A 31 10.06 15.64 0.72
N LEU A 32 10.46 16.34 1.79
CA LEU A 32 10.99 17.71 1.68
C LEU A 32 12.33 17.73 0.92
N ASP A 33 13.20 16.77 1.19
CA ASP A 33 14.49 16.61 0.51
C ASP A 33 14.28 16.26 -0.98
N ALA A 34 13.28 15.44 -1.29
CA ALA A 34 12.85 15.15 -2.66
C ALA A 34 12.30 16.39 -3.37
N VAL A 35 11.48 17.20 -2.69
CA VAL A 35 10.93 18.47 -3.21
C VAL A 35 12.08 19.44 -3.57
N GLU A 36 13.06 19.59 -2.68
CA GLU A 36 14.23 20.43 -2.91
C GLU A 36 15.07 19.90 -4.08
N THR A 37 15.32 18.59 -4.13
CA THR A 37 16.11 17.95 -5.19
C THR A 37 15.45 18.10 -6.56
N LEU A 38 14.12 17.93 -6.64
CA LEU A 38 13.33 18.17 -7.85
C LEU A 38 13.46 19.63 -8.32
N ALA A 39 13.33 20.58 -7.40
CA ALA A 39 13.44 22.00 -7.73
C ALA A 39 14.84 22.35 -8.26
N ASN A 40 15.89 21.88 -7.59
CA ASN A 40 17.28 22.08 -7.99
C ASN A 40 17.61 21.40 -9.33
N SER A 41 16.90 20.32 -9.67
CA SER A 41 17.06 19.57 -10.92
C SER A 41 16.20 20.11 -12.08
N GLY A 42 15.46 21.22 -11.88
CA GLY A 42 14.65 21.87 -12.92
C GLY A 42 13.25 21.28 -13.13
N TYR A 43 12.76 20.48 -12.18
CA TYR A 43 11.39 19.94 -12.15
C TYR A 43 10.52 20.75 -11.19
N ILE A 44 10.38 22.06 -11.44
CA ILE A 44 9.72 23.00 -10.53
C ILE A 44 8.23 22.66 -10.37
N ALA A 45 7.55 22.35 -11.47
CA ALA A 45 6.11 22.06 -11.44
C ALA A 45 5.80 20.80 -10.61
N MET A 46 6.63 19.77 -10.74
CA MET A 46 6.47 18.55 -9.96
C MET A 46 6.90 18.77 -8.50
N SER A 47 7.96 19.53 -8.22
CA SER A 47 8.34 19.92 -6.86
C SER A 47 7.18 20.59 -6.10
N LEU A 48 6.51 21.56 -6.73
CA LEU A 48 5.33 22.22 -6.16
C LEU A 48 4.13 21.27 -6.01
N THR A 49 3.93 20.36 -6.96
CA THR A 49 2.88 19.33 -6.88
C THR A 49 3.09 18.44 -5.66
N VAL A 50 4.32 17.93 -5.48
CA VAL A 50 4.69 17.09 -4.34
C VAL A 50 4.48 17.86 -3.04
N GLN A 51 4.93 19.13 -2.97
CA GLN A 51 4.75 19.97 -1.80
C GLN A 51 3.27 20.21 -1.45
N LEU A 52 2.41 20.35 -2.45
CA LEU A 52 0.97 20.56 -2.27
C LEU A 52 0.27 19.32 -1.70
N ILE A 53 0.63 18.13 -2.20
CA ILE A 53 -0.01 16.87 -1.76
C ILE A 53 0.68 16.24 -0.57
N ALA A 54 1.89 16.68 -0.20
CA ALA A 54 2.66 16.16 0.91
C ALA A 54 1.87 16.01 2.24
N PRO A 55 1.00 16.95 2.64
CA PRO A 55 0.20 16.80 3.86
C PRO A 55 -0.89 15.73 3.76
N THR A 56 -1.31 15.38 2.53
CA THR A 56 -2.33 14.34 2.27
C THR A 56 -1.72 12.95 2.09
N LEU A 57 -0.43 12.90 1.74
CA LEU A 57 0.37 11.70 1.80
C LEU A 57 0.72 11.50 3.28
N ALA A 58 -0.08 10.74 4.01
CA ALA A 58 0.23 10.33 5.38
C ALA A 58 1.46 9.40 5.39
N LEU A 59 2.64 9.92 5.03
CA LEU A 59 3.91 9.33 5.41
C LEU A 59 4.09 9.66 6.90
N PRO A 60 4.50 8.70 7.73
CA PRO A 60 4.65 8.90 9.17
C PRO A 60 5.76 9.92 9.48
N SER A 61 5.41 10.95 10.25
CA SER A 61 6.37 11.93 10.77
C SER A 61 7.25 11.26 11.84
N ALA A 62 8.57 11.48 11.77
CA ALA A 62 9.58 10.91 12.67
C ALA A 62 9.51 11.39 14.14
N THR A 63 8.42 12.00 14.60
CA THR A 63 8.36 12.73 15.88
C THR A 63 7.44 12.14 16.94
N THR A 64 6.91 10.93 16.77
CA THR A 64 6.24 10.21 17.86
C THR A 64 6.93 8.89 18.14
N THR A 65 7.56 8.82 19.31
CA THR A 65 8.08 7.60 19.92
C THR A 65 7.06 6.46 19.86
N SER A 66 7.49 5.32 19.31
CA SER A 66 6.85 4.00 19.35
C SER A 66 5.82 3.70 18.25
N THR A 67 6.30 3.56 17.00
CA THR A 67 6.01 2.55 15.94
C THR A 67 6.24 3.18 14.55
N SER A 68 7.49 3.14 14.09
CA SER A 68 7.88 3.66 12.77
C SER A 68 7.37 2.73 11.67
N THR A 69 6.18 2.95 11.13
CA THR A 69 5.85 2.45 9.79
C THR A 69 6.74 3.18 8.78
N THR A 70 7.30 2.49 7.79
CA THR A 70 8.14 3.12 6.76
C THR A 70 7.41 3.03 5.44
N THR A 71 6.54 4.01 5.18
CA THR A 71 5.83 4.10 3.91
C THR A 71 6.81 4.55 2.82
N THR A 72 6.87 3.79 1.73
CA THR A 72 7.72 4.12 0.57
C THR A 72 6.90 4.78 -0.54
N LEU A 73 7.52 5.65 -1.33
CA LEU A 73 6.84 6.38 -2.40
C LEU A 73 7.75 6.46 -3.63
N THR A 74 7.25 6.06 -4.79
CA THR A 74 7.90 6.36 -6.07
C THR A 74 7.15 7.47 -6.80
N ILE A 75 7.88 8.50 -7.23
CA ILE A 75 7.37 9.64 -7.97
C ILE A 75 7.94 9.60 -9.39
N PHE A 76 7.06 9.59 -10.39
CA PHE A 76 7.44 9.71 -11.79
C PHE A 76 7.24 11.14 -12.26
N SER A 77 8.32 11.91 -12.36
CA SER A 77 8.31 13.36 -12.55
C SER A 77 8.39 13.77 -14.02
N PRO A 78 7.30 14.28 -14.64
CA PRO A 78 7.38 14.91 -15.95
C PRO A 78 8.18 16.21 -15.87
N PRO A 79 8.92 16.61 -16.91
CA PRO A 79 9.63 17.88 -16.95
C PRO A 79 8.64 19.05 -17.04
N ASP A 80 9.07 20.26 -16.65
CA ASP A 80 8.25 21.47 -16.73
C ASP A 80 7.76 21.77 -18.16
N THR A 81 8.50 21.33 -19.19
CA THR A 81 8.09 21.41 -20.59
C THR A 81 6.85 20.54 -20.89
N ALA A 82 6.70 19.39 -20.23
CA ALA A 82 5.53 18.55 -20.33
C ALA A 82 4.31 19.22 -19.68
N PHE A 83 4.47 19.83 -18.49
CA PHE A 83 3.42 20.63 -17.85
C PHE A 83 2.96 21.80 -18.75
N LYS A 84 3.92 22.52 -19.35
CA LYS A 84 3.62 23.62 -20.28
C LYS A 84 2.82 23.16 -21.50
N THR A 85 3.12 21.96 -22.02
CA THR A 85 2.45 21.40 -23.20
C THR A 85 1.09 20.81 -22.85
N PHE A 86 0.98 20.18 -21.68
CA PHE A 86 -0.24 19.53 -21.20
C PHE A 86 -1.30 20.52 -20.73
N GLY A 87 -0.87 21.66 -20.15
CA GLY A 87 -1.76 22.60 -19.48
C GLY A 87 -1.96 22.23 -18.01
N GLN A 88 -3.14 22.52 -17.45
CA GLN A 88 -3.45 22.18 -16.07
C GLN A 88 -4.03 20.75 -15.97
N PRO A 89 -3.29 19.77 -15.41
CA PRO A 89 -3.81 18.43 -15.18
C PRO A 89 -4.86 18.39 -14.07
N SER A 90 -5.78 17.42 -14.13
CA SER A 90 -6.67 17.12 -13.01
C SER A 90 -5.89 16.49 -11.86
N LEU A 91 -6.47 16.52 -10.65
CA LEU A 91 -5.87 15.86 -9.49
C LEU A 91 -5.65 14.36 -9.73
N SER A 92 -6.62 13.65 -10.32
CA SER A 92 -6.47 12.23 -10.65
C SER A 92 -5.34 11.98 -11.65
N HIS A 93 -5.10 12.89 -12.59
CA HIS A 93 -3.97 12.79 -13.51
C HIS A 93 -2.64 13.00 -12.77
N LEU A 94 -2.56 14.01 -11.90
CA LEU A 94 -1.36 14.23 -11.09
C LEU A 94 -1.05 13.02 -10.19
N LEU A 95 -2.06 12.48 -9.51
CA LEU A 95 -1.90 11.31 -8.63
C LEU A 95 -1.48 10.02 -9.37
N LEU A 96 -1.69 9.95 -10.69
CA LEU A 96 -1.23 8.82 -11.51
C LEU A 96 0.31 8.71 -11.53
N HIS A 97 1.01 9.81 -11.29
CA HIS A 97 2.47 9.89 -11.24
C HIS A 97 3.08 9.44 -9.91
N PHE A 98 2.25 9.07 -8.94
CA PHE A 98 2.67 8.64 -7.62
C PHE A 98 2.31 7.18 -7.45
N SER A 99 3.32 6.35 -7.20
CA SER A 99 3.16 4.94 -6.86
C SER A 99 3.45 4.75 -5.38
N PRO A 100 2.57 4.06 -4.64
CA PRO A 100 2.81 3.70 -3.24
C PRO A 100 3.90 2.64 -3.04
N LEU A 101 4.56 2.22 -4.12
CA LEU A 101 5.59 1.19 -4.11
C LEU A 101 6.98 1.80 -4.17
N SER A 102 7.95 1.20 -3.49
CA SER A 102 9.38 1.44 -3.73
C SER A 102 9.82 0.73 -5.00
N LEU A 103 9.88 1.45 -6.12
CA LEU A 103 10.20 0.88 -7.42
C LEU A 103 11.67 1.15 -7.73
N SER A 104 12.57 0.43 -7.06
CA SER A 104 14.03 0.53 -7.34
C SER A 104 14.35 0.24 -8.81
N PRO A 105 15.50 0.70 -9.35
CA PRO A 105 15.85 0.47 -10.75
C PRO A 105 15.88 -1.01 -11.11
N THR A 106 16.43 -1.83 -10.21
CA THR A 106 16.47 -3.30 -10.35
C THR A 106 15.07 -3.91 -10.40
N PHE A 107 14.15 -3.39 -9.59
CA PHE A 107 12.76 -3.86 -9.57
C PHE A 107 12.01 -3.46 -10.83
N LEU A 108 12.11 -2.20 -11.28
CA LEU A 108 11.49 -1.77 -12.53
C LEU A 108 11.98 -2.58 -13.74
N LEU A 109 13.26 -2.94 -13.78
CA LEU A 109 13.85 -3.78 -14.83
C LEU A 109 13.42 -5.26 -14.76
N SER A 110 13.00 -5.74 -13.59
CA SER A 110 12.56 -7.14 -13.44
C SER A 110 11.08 -7.33 -13.78
N LEU A 111 10.29 -6.26 -13.83
CA LEU A 111 8.87 -6.34 -14.15
C LEU A 111 8.66 -6.72 -15.63
N PRO A 112 7.92 -7.80 -15.93
CA PRO A 112 7.64 -8.18 -17.31
C PRO A 112 6.74 -7.16 -18.02
N PHE A 113 6.77 -7.18 -19.35
CA PHE A 113 5.83 -6.44 -20.18
C PHE A 113 4.38 -6.71 -19.73
N SER A 114 3.54 -5.67 -19.75
CA SER A 114 2.15 -5.68 -19.27
C SER A 114 1.96 -5.79 -17.74
N SER A 115 3.03 -5.74 -16.94
CA SER A 115 2.90 -5.66 -15.47
C SER A 115 2.15 -4.39 -15.06
N LYS A 116 1.23 -4.53 -14.10
CA LYS A 116 0.49 -3.40 -13.55
C LYS A 116 1.21 -2.85 -12.32
N ILE A 117 1.36 -1.54 -12.26
CA ILE A 117 1.91 -0.79 -11.14
C ILE A 117 0.78 0.07 -10.56
N PRO A 118 0.43 -0.07 -9.27
CA PRO A 118 -0.59 0.76 -8.65
C PRO A 118 -0.15 2.23 -8.62
N SER A 119 -1.13 3.13 -8.66
CA SER A 119 -0.91 4.57 -8.49
C SER A 119 -1.83 5.12 -7.41
N LEU A 120 -1.58 6.35 -6.98
CA LEU A 120 -2.47 7.09 -6.07
C LEU A 120 -3.71 7.65 -6.79
N SER A 121 -3.83 7.46 -8.10
CA SER A 121 -5.03 7.82 -8.85
C SER A 121 -6.08 6.72 -8.71
N THR A 122 -7.23 7.07 -8.13
CA THR A 122 -8.36 6.15 -7.92
C THR A 122 -8.73 5.42 -9.21
N SER A 123 -8.78 4.08 -9.17
CA SER A 123 -9.12 3.21 -10.30
C SER A 123 -8.16 3.24 -11.50
N HIS A 124 -7.00 3.91 -11.40
CA HIS A 124 -6.01 3.97 -12.47
C HIS A 124 -4.69 3.34 -12.03
N HIS A 125 -4.05 2.65 -12.97
CA HIS A 125 -2.76 1.99 -12.77
C HIS A 125 -1.84 2.31 -13.94
N LEU A 126 -0.56 2.17 -13.68
CA LEU A 126 0.50 2.22 -14.68
C LEU A 126 0.77 0.80 -15.20
N THR A 127 1.25 0.70 -16.43
CA THR A 127 1.53 -0.58 -17.10
C THR A 127 2.94 -0.56 -17.66
N ILE A 128 3.76 -1.57 -17.37
CA ILE A 128 5.08 -1.71 -17.98
C ILE A 128 4.92 -1.99 -19.47
N THR A 129 5.53 -1.15 -20.30
CA THR A 129 5.51 -1.22 -21.76
C THR A 129 6.89 -1.44 -22.36
N THR A 130 7.90 -1.71 -21.53
CA THR A 130 9.27 -1.99 -21.96
C THR A 130 9.29 -3.07 -23.05
N PRO A 131 9.78 -2.79 -24.27
CA PRO A 131 9.75 -3.74 -25.36
C PRO A 131 10.52 -5.03 -25.00
N PRO A 132 10.00 -6.22 -25.34
CA PRO A 132 10.63 -7.50 -24.97
C PRO A 132 12.06 -7.68 -25.49
N ASP A 133 12.37 -7.05 -26.64
CA ASP A 133 13.69 -7.10 -27.28
C ASP A 133 14.59 -5.90 -26.93
N SER A 134 14.14 -5.01 -26.04
CA SER A 134 14.95 -3.89 -25.58
C SER A 134 16.14 -4.44 -24.81
N LYS A 135 17.35 -4.23 -25.32
CA LYS A 135 18.61 -4.63 -24.67
C LYS A 135 18.86 -3.70 -23.46
N ASN A 136 18.07 -3.83 -22.38
CA ASN A 136 18.30 -3.28 -21.04
C ASN A 136 18.60 -1.76 -20.91
N VAL A 137 18.39 -0.93 -21.93
CA VAL A 137 18.80 0.50 -21.87
C VAL A 137 17.64 1.44 -21.54
N GLU A 138 16.39 1.02 -21.70
CA GLU A 138 15.26 1.94 -21.56
C GLU A 138 14.05 1.24 -20.95
N ILE A 139 13.58 1.77 -19.82
CA ILE A 139 12.34 1.37 -19.17
C ILE A 139 11.22 2.22 -19.76
N SER A 140 10.09 1.62 -20.11
CA SER A 140 8.89 2.39 -20.45
C SER A 140 7.66 1.93 -19.68
N ILE A 141 6.84 2.90 -19.30
CA ILE A 141 5.61 2.72 -18.55
C ILE A 141 4.52 3.52 -19.26
N ASN A 142 3.39 2.90 -19.58
CA ASN A 142 2.31 3.51 -20.38
C ASN A 142 2.82 4.17 -21.68
N ASN A 143 3.79 3.56 -22.35
CA ASN A 143 4.51 4.08 -23.52
C ASN A 143 5.29 5.38 -23.28
N VAL A 144 5.58 5.72 -22.03
CA VAL A 144 6.43 6.85 -21.64
C VAL A 144 7.75 6.30 -21.13
N THR A 145 8.85 6.82 -21.65
CA THR A 145 10.20 6.47 -21.19
C THR A 145 10.45 6.97 -19.78
N VAL A 146 11.08 6.12 -18.97
CA VAL A 146 11.50 6.38 -17.59
C VAL A 146 13.01 6.25 -17.50
N SER A 147 13.64 7.24 -16.85
CA SER A 147 15.08 7.19 -16.57
C SER A 147 15.42 5.97 -15.71
N ILE A 148 16.50 5.26 -16.05
CA ILE A 148 17.00 4.14 -15.23
C ILE A 148 17.52 4.62 -13.87
N SER A 149 18.15 5.79 -13.85
CA SER A 149 18.68 6.38 -12.61
C SER A 149 17.67 7.36 -12.03
N PRO A 150 17.32 7.22 -10.74
CA PRO A 150 16.45 8.19 -10.08
C PRO A 150 17.18 9.53 -9.90
N ILE A 151 16.40 10.61 -9.95
CA ILE A 151 16.80 11.97 -9.58
C ILE A 151 17.07 12.06 -8.08
N PHE A 152 16.27 11.35 -7.29
CA PHE A 152 16.37 11.28 -5.83
C PHE A 152 16.06 9.86 -5.37
N ASP A 153 16.86 9.36 -4.43
CA ASP A 153 16.68 8.07 -3.77
C ASP A 153 17.33 8.13 -2.39
N ASP A 154 16.52 8.04 -1.34
CA ASP A 154 16.96 7.92 0.05
C ASP A 154 16.51 6.58 0.69
N GLY A 155 16.04 5.64 -0.14
CA GLY A 155 15.45 4.38 0.27
C GLY A 155 13.98 4.45 0.70
N SER A 156 13.44 5.64 0.99
CA SER A 156 12.03 5.85 1.35
C SER A 156 11.24 6.49 0.21
N VAL A 157 11.82 7.52 -0.43
CA VAL A 157 11.26 8.22 -1.58
C VAL A 157 12.20 8.03 -2.76
N LEU A 158 11.64 7.54 -3.88
CA LEU A 158 12.34 7.44 -5.15
C LEU A 158 11.69 8.38 -6.15
N VAL A 159 12.49 9.11 -6.91
CA VAL A 159 11.99 10.06 -7.91
C VAL A 159 12.66 9.78 -9.24
N TYR A 160 11.88 9.42 -10.26
CA TYR A 160 12.37 9.19 -11.62
C TYR A 160 11.98 10.33 -12.55
N ALA A 161 12.89 10.68 -13.45
CA ALA A 161 12.55 11.49 -14.62
C ALA A 161 11.75 10.65 -15.62
N ILE A 162 10.71 11.24 -16.20
CA ILE A 162 9.97 10.66 -17.34
C ILE A 162 9.84 11.70 -18.46
N ASP A 163 9.61 11.25 -19.69
CA ASP A 163 9.58 12.17 -20.84
C ASP A 163 8.33 13.07 -20.88
N THR A 164 7.17 12.55 -20.49
CA THR A 164 5.87 13.26 -20.57
C THR A 164 4.86 12.69 -19.57
N PHE A 165 3.64 13.26 -19.52
CA PHE A 165 2.55 12.75 -18.68
C PHE A 165 2.10 11.35 -19.10
N PHE A 166 1.80 10.49 -18.11
CA PHE A 166 1.14 9.21 -18.38
C PHE A 166 -0.30 9.45 -18.83
N GLY A 167 -0.85 8.65 -19.72
CA GLY A 167 -2.27 8.74 -20.08
C GLY A 167 -3.17 8.13 -19.02
N LEU A 168 -4.22 8.84 -18.58
CA LEU A 168 -5.26 8.28 -17.68
C LEU A 168 -5.92 7.04 -18.29
N ASN A 169 -6.31 7.09 -19.57
CA ASN A 169 -6.99 5.99 -20.26
C ASN A 169 -6.01 5.15 -21.09
N PHE A 170 -4.86 4.80 -20.52
CA PHE A 170 -3.91 3.94 -21.21
C PHE A 170 -4.48 2.53 -21.38
N SER A 171 -4.43 1.98 -22.60
CA SER A 171 -4.70 0.57 -22.86
C SER A 171 -3.66 0.02 -23.82
N LEU A 172 -3.20 -1.20 -23.56
CA LEU A 172 -2.33 -1.91 -24.49
C LEU A 172 -3.12 -2.22 -25.76
N SER A 173 -2.79 -1.55 -26.86
CA SER A 173 -3.29 -1.94 -28.17
C SER A 173 -2.66 -3.29 -28.53
N ASN A 174 -3.47 -4.34 -28.69
CA ASN A 174 -3.03 -5.68 -29.11
C ASN A 174 -2.26 -5.61 -30.44
N THR A 175 -0.95 -5.45 -30.38
CA THR A 175 -0.07 -5.75 -31.51
C THR A 175 0.46 -7.17 -31.28
N PRO A 176 0.13 -8.13 -32.15
CA PRO A 176 0.58 -9.50 -31.99
C PRO A 176 2.09 -9.52 -32.27
N ILE A 177 2.89 -9.81 -31.25
CA ILE A 177 4.32 -10.07 -31.41
C ILE A 177 4.46 -11.44 -32.08
N SER A 178 4.46 -11.44 -33.41
CA SER A 178 4.89 -12.58 -34.22
C SER A 178 6.41 -12.56 -34.25
N GLY A 179 7.03 -13.17 -33.24
CA GLY A 179 8.46 -13.44 -33.20
C GLY A 179 8.68 -14.94 -33.25
N ASN A 180 9.03 -15.48 -34.43
CA ASN A 180 9.51 -16.86 -34.57
C ASN A 180 10.79 -17.03 -33.75
N ILE A 181 10.70 -17.70 -32.60
CA ILE A 181 11.87 -18.02 -31.78
C ILE A 181 12.62 -19.17 -32.43
N ASN A 182 13.80 -18.86 -32.98
CA ASN A 182 14.79 -19.85 -33.36
C ASN A 182 15.83 -19.89 -32.23
N PRO A 183 16.05 -21.02 -31.54
CA PRO A 183 16.95 -21.06 -30.40
C PRO A 183 18.36 -21.35 -30.88
N ASP A 184 19.18 -20.30 -31.09
CA ASP A 184 20.62 -20.49 -31.32
C ASP A 184 21.47 -19.60 -30.41
N ARG A 185 21.96 -20.25 -29.35
CA ARG A 185 23.28 -20.18 -28.70
C ARG A 185 24.02 -18.83 -28.70
N ASP A 186 23.93 -18.12 -27.56
CA ASP A 186 25.08 -17.75 -26.72
C ASP A 186 24.62 -17.06 -25.43
N THR A 187 23.88 -17.80 -24.59
CA THR A 187 23.38 -17.29 -23.31
C THR A 187 24.50 -17.33 -22.26
N LYS A 188 25.29 -16.26 -22.15
CA LYS A 188 26.01 -15.99 -20.90
C LYS A 188 24.98 -15.57 -19.85
N CYS A 189 24.49 -16.54 -19.09
CA CYS A 189 23.62 -16.30 -17.95
C CYS A 189 24.35 -15.42 -16.92
N PHE A 190 23.80 -14.26 -16.61
CA PHE A 190 24.22 -13.48 -15.45
C PHE A 190 23.59 -14.09 -14.20
N LYS A 191 24.41 -14.29 -13.17
CA LYS A 191 23.95 -14.77 -11.87
C LYS A 191 23.27 -13.60 -11.16
N LEU A 192 21.95 -13.68 -11.01
CA LEU A 192 21.14 -12.75 -10.24
C LEU A 192 21.61 -12.80 -8.77
N GLU A 193 22.23 -11.74 -8.29
CA GLU A 193 22.73 -11.73 -6.92
C GLU A 193 21.62 -11.36 -5.92
N LYS A 194 21.28 -12.39 -5.13
CA LYS A 194 20.34 -12.51 -4.00
C LYS A 194 18.85 -12.44 -4.36
N PRO A 195 18.17 -13.61 -4.46
CA PRO A 195 16.72 -13.67 -4.59
C PRO A 195 16.06 -12.98 -3.38
N SER A 196 14.92 -12.30 -3.61
CA SER A 196 14.03 -11.92 -2.51
C SER A 196 13.78 -13.15 -1.64
N ARG A 197 13.77 -13.02 -0.32
CA ARG A 197 13.43 -14.15 0.56
C ARG A 197 12.03 -14.72 0.27
N PHE A 198 11.17 -13.92 -0.39
CA PHE A 198 9.83 -14.28 -0.82
C PHE A 198 9.76 -14.75 -2.29
N GLN A 199 10.88 -14.85 -3.02
CA GLN A 199 10.84 -15.12 -4.47
C GLN A 199 10.08 -16.40 -4.81
N GLU A 200 10.39 -17.51 -4.14
CA GLU A 200 9.71 -18.79 -4.37
C GLU A 200 8.22 -18.71 -4.05
N ALA A 201 7.86 -17.95 -3.01
CA ALA A 201 6.48 -17.74 -2.60
C ALA A 201 5.71 -16.89 -3.62
N SER A 202 6.34 -15.82 -4.12
CA SER A 202 5.79 -14.93 -5.15
C SER A 202 5.60 -15.67 -6.48
N GLU A 203 6.56 -16.48 -6.90
CA GLU A 203 6.44 -17.32 -8.10
C GLU A 203 5.28 -18.30 -7.97
N ALA A 204 5.10 -18.93 -6.80
CA ALA A 204 3.98 -19.82 -6.52
C ALA A 204 2.62 -19.10 -6.66
N LEU A 205 2.49 -17.89 -6.08
CA LEU A 205 1.28 -17.07 -6.18
C LEU A 205 0.98 -16.62 -7.62
N LYS A 206 1.98 -16.08 -8.33
CA LYS A 206 1.84 -15.63 -9.73
C LYS A 206 1.40 -16.76 -10.66
N SER A 207 1.95 -17.96 -10.47
CA SER A 207 1.60 -19.14 -11.28
C SER A 207 0.15 -19.59 -11.14
N ARG A 208 -0.58 -19.06 -10.15
CA ARG A 208 -1.95 -19.47 -9.78
C ARG A 208 -2.97 -18.34 -9.86
N GLY A 209 -2.62 -17.15 -10.37
CA GLY A 209 -3.54 -16.02 -10.50
C GLY A 209 -3.67 -15.14 -9.25
N TYR A 210 -2.65 -15.14 -8.39
CA TYR A 210 -2.58 -14.31 -7.18
C TYR A 210 -1.45 -13.26 -7.31
N SER A 211 -1.36 -12.62 -8.47
CA SER A 211 -0.27 -11.74 -8.85
C SER A 211 -0.21 -10.48 -8.00
N ILE A 212 -1.35 -9.94 -7.57
CA ILE A 212 -1.42 -8.75 -6.72
C ILE A 212 -0.81 -9.06 -5.36
N MET A 213 -1.25 -10.14 -4.70
CA MET A 213 -0.67 -10.58 -3.43
C MET A 213 0.81 -10.98 -3.57
N ALA A 214 1.19 -11.61 -4.68
CA ALA A 214 2.60 -11.90 -4.98
C ALA A 214 3.45 -10.64 -5.04
N SER A 215 2.94 -9.59 -5.68
CA SER A 215 3.58 -8.27 -5.67
C SER A 215 3.73 -7.78 -4.23
N PHE A 216 2.72 -7.86 -3.37
CA PHE A 216 2.86 -7.44 -1.96
C PHE A 216 3.98 -8.16 -1.21
N LEU A 217 4.13 -9.47 -1.42
CA LEU A 217 5.23 -10.22 -0.82
C LEU A 217 6.59 -9.79 -1.36
N ASP A 218 6.70 -9.59 -2.67
CA ASP A 218 7.94 -9.10 -3.31
C ASP A 218 8.30 -7.69 -2.86
N LEU A 219 7.29 -6.84 -2.64
CA LEU A 219 7.39 -5.43 -2.23
C LEU A 219 7.80 -5.24 -0.77
N GLN A 220 8.13 -6.34 -0.07
CA GLN A 220 8.54 -6.39 1.33
C GLN A 220 7.46 -5.85 2.25
N LEU A 221 6.69 -6.78 2.85
CA LEU A 221 5.85 -6.53 4.03
C LEU A 221 6.56 -5.68 5.14
N MET A 222 7.90 -5.59 5.14
CA MET A 222 8.72 -4.79 6.06
C MET A 222 8.35 -3.29 6.10
N GLY A 223 7.86 -2.71 5.00
CA GLY A 223 7.43 -1.30 4.98
C GLY A 223 6.15 -1.03 5.75
N PHE A 224 5.25 -2.02 5.79
CA PHE A 224 3.94 -1.92 6.44
C PHE A 224 3.98 -2.23 7.94
N THR A 225 4.91 -3.09 8.37
CA THR A 225 4.99 -3.56 9.77
C THR A 225 6.11 -2.92 10.60
N GLY A 226 6.85 -1.94 10.07
CA GLY A 226 7.97 -1.29 10.77
C GLY A 226 9.20 -2.19 10.95
N GLY A 227 9.43 -3.09 9.99
CA GLY A 227 10.45 -4.14 10.06
C GLY A 227 9.94 -5.45 10.69
N PHE A 228 10.62 -6.56 10.39
CA PHE A 228 10.29 -7.86 10.98
C PHE A 228 11.39 -8.36 11.92
N PRO A 229 11.04 -8.90 13.09
CA PRO A 229 11.97 -9.68 13.90
C PRO A 229 12.60 -10.81 13.06
N GLU A 230 13.89 -11.08 13.24
CA GLU A 230 14.62 -12.11 12.46
C GLU A 230 13.99 -13.53 12.58
N ASN A 231 13.19 -13.76 13.62
CA ASN A 231 12.51 -15.01 13.94
C ASN A 231 11.00 -15.01 13.64
N LEU A 232 10.45 -13.99 12.95
CA LEU A 232 9.03 -13.97 12.66
C LEU A 232 8.65 -15.13 11.74
N LYS A 233 7.58 -15.83 12.14
CA LYS A 233 6.88 -16.82 11.35
C LYS A 233 5.54 -16.23 10.89
N LEU A 234 5.15 -16.47 9.65
CA LEU A 234 4.01 -15.80 9.03
C LEU A 234 3.11 -16.80 8.28
N THR A 235 1.81 -16.54 8.32
CA THR A 235 0.82 -17.14 7.42
C THR A 235 0.13 -16.05 6.63
N VAL A 236 -0.03 -16.27 5.32
CA VAL A 236 -0.70 -15.37 4.39
C VAL A 236 -1.93 -16.06 3.83
N PHE A 237 -3.09 -15.44 4.00
CA PHE A 237 -4.32 -15.82 3.31
C PHE A 237 -4.46 -14.98 2.05
N ALA A 238 -4.08 -15.52 0.90
CA ALA A 238 -4.01 -14.80 -0.36
C ALA A 238 -5.37 -14.80 -1.08
N PRO A 239 -6.06 -13.66 -1.23
CA PRO A 239 -7.28 -13.59 -2.04
C PRO A 239 -6.92 -13.58 -3.53
N VAL A 240 -7.84 -14.06 -4.36
CA VAL A 240 -7.70 -14.01 -5.82
C VAL A 240 -7.62 -12.56 -6.32
N ASP A 241 -6.90 -12.34 -7.42
CA ASP A 241 -6.61 -11.00 -7.93
C ASP A 241 -7.88 -10.19 -8.22
N GLU A 242 -8.94 -10.82 -8.72
CA GLU A 242 -10.21 -10.19 -9.09
C GLU A 242 -10.84 -9.40 -7.94
N GLU A 243 -10.74 -9.93 -6.73
CA GLU A 243 -11.33 -9.32 -5.53
C GLU A 243 -10.54 -8.08 -5.07
N LEU A 244 -9.24 -8.04 -5.36
CA LEU A 244 -8.36 -6.94 -4.95
C LEU A 244 -8.37 -5.73 -5.91
N VAL A 245 -8.91 -5.88 -7.12
CA VAL A 245 -8.90 -4.82 -8.15
C VAL A 245 -9.71 -3.60 -7.70
N GLN A 246 -10.80 -3.80 -6.97
CA GLN A 246 -11.74 -2.73 -6.61
C GLN A 246 -11.20 -1.71 -5.59
N PHE A 247 -10.11 -2.04 -4.87
CA PHE A 247 -9.51 -1.16 -3.87
C PHE A 247 -8.34 -0.32 -4.41
N SER A 248 -8.12 -0.31 -5.74
CA SER A 248 -7.02 0.43 -6.36
C SER A 248 -7.16 1.96 -6.19
N GLY A 249 -6.12 2.58 -5.62
CA GLY A 249 -5.97 4.03 -5.49
C GLY A 249 -6.40 4.64 -4.15
N ASP A 250 -6.80 3.83 -3.17
CA ASP A 250 -6.90 4.22 -1.75
C ASP A 250 -5.83 3.48 -0.94
N PHE A 251 -4.67 4.10 -0.78
CA PHE A 251 -3.47 3.48 -0.23
C PHE A 251 -3.60 3.06 1.24
N LEU A 252 -4.29 3.85 2.07
CA LEU A 252 -4.47 3.55 3.49
C LEU A 252 -5.42 2.36 3.67
N SER A 253 -6.49 2.34 2.88
CA SER A 253 -7.43 1.22 2.84
C SER A 253 -6.78 -0.06 2.31
N TYR A 254 -5.89 0.07 1.32
CA TYR A 254 -5.08 -1.04 0.81
C TYR A 254 -4.23 -1.65 1.93
N SER A 255 -3.42 -0.85 2.63
CA SER A 255 -2.55 -1.34 3.73
C SER A 255 -3.33 -2.08 4.82
N SER A 256 -4.43 -1.49 5.32
CA SER A 256 -5.30 -2.12 6.32
C SER A 256 -5.86 -3.45 5.83
N LEU A 257 -6.35 -3.49 4.57
CA LEU A 257 -6.85 -4.70 3.95
C LEU A 257 -5.78 -5.80 3.89
N PHE A 258 -4.55 -5.50 3.48
CA PHE A 258 -3.48 -6.51 3.45
C PHE A 258 -3.17 -7.04 4.84
N MET A 259 -3.13 -6.18 5.86
CA MET A 259 -2.81 -6.59 7.23
C MET A 259 -3.82 -7.58 7.82
N ARG A 260 -5.08 -7.53 7.40
CA ARG A 260 -6.12 -8.50 7.78
C ARG A 260 -5.86 -9.90 7.22
N HIS A 261 -5.10 -10.03 6.14
CA HIS A 261 -4.79 -11.31 5.49
C HIS A 261 -3.54 -12.00 6.07
N LEU A 262 -2.99 -11.46 7.16
CA LEU A 262 -1.72 -11.88 7.73
C LEU A 262 -1.87 -12.33 9.18
N VAL A 263 -1.28 -13.48 9.49
CA VAL A 263 -1.17 -14.01 10.86
C VAL A 263 0.29 -14.02 11.27
N PRO A 264 0.67 -13.40 12.40
CA PRO A 264 2.06 -13.35 12.88
C PRO A 264 2.54 -14.68 13.52
N CYS A 265 2.11 -15.81 12.96
CA CYS A 265 2.66 -17.14 13.19
C CYS A 265 2.57 -17.98 11.90
N LYS A 266 3.44 -18.97 11.73
CA LYS A 266 3.36 -19.92 10.62
C LYS A 266 2.41 -21.03 11.00
N LEU A 267 1.38 -21.24 10.19
CA LEU A 267 0.39 -22.30 10.31
C LEU A 267 0.39 -23.07 9.00
N GLY A 268 0.90 -24.29 9.02
CA GLY A 268 0.86 -25.17 7.86
C GLY A 268 -0.55 -25.70 7.62
N TRP A 269 -0.82 -26.26 6.42
CA TRP A 269 -2.14 -26.81 6.13
C TRP A 269 -2.58 -27.92 7.10
N ASN A 270 -1.65 -28.81 7.48
CA ASN A 270 -1.95 -29.88 8.42
C ASN A 270 -2.38 -29.36 9.79
N GLU A 271 -1.78 -28.26 10.25
CA GLU A 271 -2.11 -27.61 11.52
C GLU A 271 -3.46 -26.91 11.42
N LEU A 272 -3.67 -26.09 10.38
CA LEU A 272 -4.94 -25.41 10.12
C LEU A 272 -6.11 -26.39 10.02
N ASN A 273 -5.94 -27.49 9.29
CA ASN A 273 -6.99 -28.48 9.11
C ASN A 273 -7.32 -29.28 10.39
N GLN A 274 -6.48 -29.21 11.42
CA GLN A 274 -6.74 -29.86 12.72
C GLN A 274 -7.31 -28.89 13.76
N MET A 275 -7.40 -27.60 13.44
CA MET A 275 -7.96 -26.62 14.36
C MET A 275 -9.46 -26.85 14.58
N GLY A 276 -9.91 -26.56 15.81
CA GLY A 276 -11.32 -26.63 16.16
C GLY A 276 -12.12 -25.54 15.46
N ASN A 277 -13.40 -25.81 15.19
CA ASN A 277 -14.32 -24.81 14.69
C ASN A 277 -14.43 -23.64 15.69
N GLY A 278 -14.35 -22.40 15.21
CA GLY A 278 -14.35 -21.18 16.02
C GLY A 278 -13.00 -20.82 16.64
N THR A 279 -11.88 -21.37 16.12
CA THR A 279 -10.55 -21.03 16.64
C THR A 279 -10.17 -19.61 16.24
N ALA A 280 -10.01 -18.73 17.23
CA ALA A 280 -9.50 -17.38 17.00
C ALA A 280 -7.96 -17.38 16.87
N LEU A 281 -7.46 -16.76 15.82
CA LEU A 281 -6.06 -16.52 15.51
C LEU A 281 -5.72 -15.04 15.69
N PRO A 282 -4.54 -14.73 16.24
CA PRO A 282 -4.05 -13.36 16.26
C PRO A 282 -3.86 -12.87 14.82
N ASN A 283 -4.10 -11.59 14.58
CA ASN A 283 -3.79 -10.96 13.30
C ASN A 283 -2.98 -9.69 13.53
N ASN A 284 -2.67 -8.97 12.45
CA ASN A 284 -1.93 -7.72 12.53
C ASN A 284 -2.81 -6.47 12.43
N ALA A 285 -4.14 -6.60 12.54
CA ALA A 285 -5.09 -5.49 12.50
C ALA A 285 -5.68 -5.25 13.90
N GLU A 286 -5.56 -4.03 14.44
CA GLU A 286 -6.01 -3.72 15.80
C GLU A 286 -7.51 -4.03 16.00
N GLY A 287 -7.85 -4.70 17.10
CA GLY A 287 -9.23 -5.02 17.46
C GLY A 287 -9.91 -6.09 16.59
N PHE A 288 -9.23 -6.61 15.58
CA PHE A 288 -9.72 -7.65 14.70
C PHE A 288 -9.05 -8.97 15.08
N ASN A 289 -9.75 -10.11 15.00
CA ASN A 289 -9.12 -11.43 15.05
C ASN A 289 -9.54 -12.23 13.83
N LEU A 290 -8.66 -13.14 13.38
CA LEU A 290 -9.07 -14.11 12.38
C LEU A 290 -9.73 -15.30 13.06
N GLU A 291 -10.74 -15.89 12.46
CA GLU A 291 -11.49 -17.02 13.01
C GLU A 291 -11.51 -18.15 11.98
N ILE A 292 -11.04 -19.33 12.41
CA ILE A 292 -11.10 -20.55 11.62
C ILE A 292 -12.44 -21.23 11.88
N THR A 293 -13.23 -21.37 10.82
CA THR A 293 -14.54 -22.01 10.84
C THR A 293 -14.64 -23.13 9.83
N ARG A 294 -15.66 -23.97 9.98
CA ARG A 294 -15.99 -25.05 9.03
C ARG A 294 -17.43 -24.89 8.57
N ASN A 295 -17.64 -25.01 7.26
CA ASN A 295 -19.00 -25.05 6.71
C ASN A 295 -19.72 -26.31 7.22
N GLU A 296 -20.96 -26.14 7.68
CA GLU A 296 -21.76 -27.23 8.23
C GLU A 296 -22.16 -28.26 7.17
N ASP A 297 -22.27 -27.86 5.90
CA ASP A 297 -22.79 -28.69 4.82
C ASP A 297 -21.72 -29.62 4.21
N ASP A 298 -20.50 -29.12 4.02
CA ASP A 298 -19.44 -29.82 3.26
C ASP A 298 -18.08 -29.89 3.98
N ASP A 299 -18.02 -29.45 5.25
CA ASP A 299 -16.81 -29.43 6.08
C ASP A 299 -15.64 -28.63 5.46
N THR A 300 -15.95 -27.69 4.56
CA THR A 300 -14.93 -26.80 3.97
C THR A 300 -14.37 -25.85 5.02
N LEU A 301 -13.04 -25.72 5.05
CA LEU A 301 -12.35 -24.85 5.99
C LEU A 301 -12.41 -23.39 5.52
N MET A 302 -12.80 -22.52 6.43
CA MET A 302 -13.04 -21.10 6.17
C MET A 302 -12.24 -20.25 7.15
N VAL A 303 -11.85 -19.05 6.72
CA VAL A 303 -11.26 -18.01 7.56
C VAL A 303 -12.14 -16.77 7.48
N ASN A 304 -12.71 -16.33 8.61
CA ASN A 304 -13.68 -15.22 8.68
C ASN A 304 -14.79 -15.33 7.64
N GLY A 305 -15.36 -16.52 7.45
CA GLY A 305 -16.42 -16.73 6.46
C GLY A 305 -15.94 -16.85 5.01
N VAL A 306 -14.63 -16.84 4.75
CA VAL A 306 -14.06 -16.98 3.40
C VAL A 306 -13.46 -18.38 3.22
N GLU A 307 -13.90 -19.09 2.17
CA GLU A 307 -13.40 -20.41 1.79
C GLU A 307 -11.89 -20.40 1.48
N ILE A 308 -11.15 -21.34 2.07
CA ILE A 308 -9.76 -21.63 1.68
C ILE A 308 -9.76 -22.55 0.46
N THR A 309 -9.52 -21.97 -0.71
CA THR A 309 -9.60 -22.65 -2.02
C THR A 309 -8.28 -23.29 -2.44
N PHE A 310 -7.15 -22.79 -1.93
CA PHE A 310 -5.83 -23.29 -2.27
C PHE A 310 -4.99 -23.55 -1.01
N PRO A 311 -5.17 -24.70 -0.34
CA PRO A 311 -4.42 -25.02 0.86
C PRO A 311 -2.93 -25.28 0.56
N GLY A 312 -2.03 -24.69 1.35
CA GLY A 312 -0.59 -24.96 1.28
C GLY A 312 0.03 -24.54 -0.06
N MET A 313 -0.39 -23.38 -0.59
CA MET A 313 0.11 -22.83 -1.84
C MET A 313 1.64 -22.67 -1.86
N HIS A 314 2.19 -22.26 -0.73
CA HIS A 314 3.62 -22.22 -0.46
C HIS A 314 3.83 -22.56 1.01
N ASP A 315 4.88 -23.33 1.30
CA ASP A 315 5.25 -23.72 2.66
C ASP A 315 6.77 -23.77 2.77
N SER A 316 7.32 -22.97 3.68
CA SER A 316 8.74 -22.89 4.02
C SER A 316 8.91 -22.82 5.54
N GLU A 317 10.14 -22.87 6.06
CA GLU A 317 10.41 -22.85 7.52
C GLU A 317 9.74 -21.69 8.29
N TRP A 318 9.50 -20.56 7.64
CA TRP A 318 8.98 -19.34 8.27
C TRP A 318 7.72 -18.77 7.62
N LEU A 319 7.30 -19.26 6.44
CA LEU A 319 6.16 -18.72 5.69
C LEU A 319 5.25 -19.83 5.19
N ALA A 320 3.95 -19.71 5.48
CA ALA A 320 2.89 -20.52 4.88
C ALA A 320 1.92 -19.62 4.10
N ILE A 321 1.43 -20.07 2.95
CA ILE A 321 0.48 -19.35 2.12
C ILE A 321 -0.70 -20.24 1.77
N HIS A 322 -1.90 -19.72 1.96
CA HIS A 322 -3.17 -20.38 1.63
C HIS A 322 -3.98 -19.45 0.75
N GLY A 323 -4.43 -19.91 -0.42
CA GLY A 323 -5.33 -19.14 -1.28
C GLY A 323 -6.76 -19.18 -0.74
N ILE A 324 -7.44 -18.03 -0.76
CA ILE A 324 -8.82 -17.87 -0.32
C ILE A 324 -9.68 -17.33 -1.46
N ARG A 325 -10.98 -17.64 -1.44
CA ARG A 325 -11.94 -17.28 -2.49
C ARG A 325 -12.20 -15.78 -2.60
N GLY A 326 -12.24 -15.09 -1.46
CA GLY A 326 -12.71 -13.72 -1.30
C GLY A 326 -11.81 -12.93 -0.36
N LEU A 327 -12.26 -11.74 0.04
CA LEU A 327 -11.53 -10.88 0.97
C LEU A 327 -11.95 -11.07 2.41
N ILE A 328 -10.98 -10.90 3.30
CA ILE A 328 -11.25 -10.72 4.72
C ILE A 328 -11.57 -9.24 4.96
N THR A 329 -12.86 -8.92 5.08
CA THR A 329 -13.36 -7.58 5.39
C THR A 329 -13.48 -7.36 6.89
N GLU A 330 -13.66 -6.10 7.30
CA GLU A 330 -14.07 -5.80 8.68
C GLU A 330 -15.45 -6.43 8.97
N PRO A 331 -15.74 -6.78 10.23
CA PRO A 331 -17.09 -7.15 10.62
C PRO A 331 -18.03 -5.98 10.34
N GLU A 332 -19.21 -6.25 9.78
CA GLU A 332 -20.26 -5.24 9.78
C GLU A 332 -20.61 -4.94 11.24
N THR A 333 -20.39 -3.70 11.68
CA THR A 333 -20.87 -3.26 12.98
C THR A 333 -22.39 -3.36 12.97
N THR A 334 -22.92 -4.25 13.79
CA THR A 334 -24.38 -4.38 13.96
C THR A 334 -24.95 -3.03 14.40
N GLU A 335 -26.07 -2.62 13.80
CA GLU A 335 -26.79 -1.36 14.08
C GLU A 335 -27.04 -1.13 15.59
N GLU A 336 -27.03 -2.18 16.41
CA GLU A 336 -27.16 -2.13 17.86
C GLU A 336 -25.97 -1.43 18.58
N GLU A 337 -24.74 -1.53 18.07
CA GLU A 337 -23.57 -0.84 18.66
C GLU A 337 -23.57 0.65 18.33
N THR A 338 -24.08 1.01 17.15
CA THR A 338 -24.21 2.41 16.70
C THR A 338 -25.30 3.14 17.50
N GLU A 339 -26.42 2.48 17.82
CA GLU A 339 -27.46 3.05 18.69
C GLU A 339 -26.97 3.26 20.13
N MET A 340 -26.12 2.36 20.65
CA MET A 340 -25.53 2.54 21.98
C MET A 340 -24.56 3.72 22.02
N GLU A 341 -23.67 3.87 21.03
CA GLU A 341 -22.76 5.03 20.95
C GLU A 341 -23.51 6.35 20.80
N GLU A 342 -24.56 6.41 19.96
CA GLU A 342 -25.38 7.62 19.78
C GLU A 342 -26.15 7.98 21.07
N TYR A 343 -26.61 6.98 21.84
CA TYR A 343 -27.21 7.20 23.16
C TYR A 343 -26.21 7.74 24.20
N TYR A 344 -24.95 7.31 24.18
CA TYR A 344 -23.94 7.85 25.09
C TYR A 344 -23.51 9.27 24.72
N VAL A 345 -23.37 9.57 23.42
CA VAL A 345 -23.01 10.91 22.93
C VAL A 345 -24.10 11.93 23.25
N THR A 346 -25.36 11.60 23.00
CA THR A 346 -26.50 12.49 23.30
C THR A 346 -26.63 12.79 24.80
N LYS A 347 -26.39 11.79 25.66
CA LYS A 347 -26.44 11.97 27.12
C LYS A 347 -25.31 12.84 27.67
N VAL A 348 -24.14 12.80 27.03
CA VAL A 348 -23.00 13.66 27.38
C VAL A 348 -23.28 15.10 26.97
N GLU A 349 -23.85 15.34 25.78
CA GLU A 349 -24.24 16.69 25.34
C GLU A 349 -25.33 17.33 26.22
N GLU A 350 -26.33 16.55 26.64
CA GLU A 350 -27.40 17.05 27.53
C GLU A 350 -26.87 17.43 28.93
N SER A 351 -25.80 16.76 29.39
CA SER A 351 -25.13 17.07 30.67
C SER A 351 -24.23 18.31 30.63
N ILE A 352 -23.93 18.83 29.44
CA ILE A 352 -23.03 19.99 29.23
C ILE A 352 -23.83 21.28 28.95
N ALA A 353 -25.16 21.20 28.76
CA ALA A 353 -26.00 22.38 28.60
C ALA A 353 -26.04 23.21 29.90
N PRO A 354 -25.59 24.48 29.89
CA PRO A 354 -25.63 25.32 31.09
C PRO A 354 -27.08 25.73 31.40
N ASP A 355 -27.48 25.47 32.65
CA ASP A 355 -28.72 25.89 33.28
C ASP A 355 -28.97 27.39 33.02
N ARG A 356 -29.88 27.69 32.09
CA ARG A 356 -30.37 29.04 31.80
C ARG A 356 -31.62 29.30 32.63
N GLY A 357 -31.44 29.36 33.94
CA GLY A 357 -32.47 29.73 34.90
C GLY A 357 -31.90 30.69 35.93
N GLU A 358 -31.72 31.96 35.55
CA GLU A 358 -31.92 33.18 36.37
C GLU A 358 -31.33 34.40 35.66
N PHE A 359 -32.21 35.12 34.95
CA PHE A 359 -32.14 36.58 34.74
C PHE A 359 -33.54 37.15 34.89
#